data_AF-A0A8T5TLT0-F1
#
_entry.id   AF-A0A8T5TLT0-F1
#
_cell.length_a   1.000
_cell.length_b   1.000
_cell.length_c   1.000
_cell.angle_alpha   90.00
_cell.angle_beta   90.00
_cell.angle_gamma   90.00
#
_symmetry.space_group_name_H-M   'P 1'
#
loop_
_entity.id
_entity.type
_entity.pdbx_description
1 polymer ?
#
loop_
_entity_poly.entity_id
_entity_poly.type
_entity_poly.pdbx_seq_one_letter_code
_entity_poly.pdbx_strand_id
1 'polypeptide(L)' 'LNKFIGTKTIEKTFREYDESLLSGDSRRTEPKHFGGKKARARRQKSFR' A
#
# COMPACT_ATOMS: atom_id res chain seq x y z
N LEU A 1 16.27 -16.10 14.53
CA LEU A 1 15.18 -15.10 14.34
C LEU A 1 13.87 -15.75 13.89
N ASN A 2 13.83 -16.43 12.74
CA ASN A 2 12.59 -17.02 12.19
C ASN A 2 11.89 -18.01 13.13
N LYS A 3 12.66 -18.75 13.95
CA LYS A 3 12.12 -19.67 14.95
C LYS A 3 11.37 -18.99 16.10
N PHE A 4 11.66 -17.71 16.38
CA PHE A 4 10.99 -16.92 17.43
C PHE A 4 9.67 -16.33 16.91
N ILE A 5 9.71 -15.70 15.73
CA ILE A 5 8.53 -15.10 15.08
C ILE A 5 7.49 -16.17 14.68
N GLY A 6 7.94 -17.38 14.33
CA GLY A 6 7.06 -18.50 13.96
C GLY A 6 6.27 -19.14 15.11
N THR A 7 6.33 -18.58 16.33
CA THR A 7 5.49 -19.04 17.43
C THR A 7 4.09 -18.44 17.31
N LYS A 8 3.04 -19.28 17.45
CA LYS A 8 1.63 -18.86 17.32
C LYS A 8 1.24 -17.72 18.27
N THR A 9 1.89 -17.63 19.42
CA THR A 9 1.67 -16.56 20.40
C THR A 9 2.08 -15.20 19.86
N ILE A 10 3.28 -15.10 19.29
CA ILE A 10 3.82 -13.86 18.74
C ILE A 10 3.08 -13.44 17.47
N GLU A 11 2.74 -14.40 16.60
CA GLU A 11 1.91 -14.15 15.42
C GLU A 11 0.54 -13.55 15.81
N LYS A 12 -0.08 -14.07 16.88
CA LYS A 12 -1.36 -13.56 17.39
C LYS A 12 -1.22 -12.13 17.94
N THR A 13 -0.18 -11.87 18.73
CA THR A 13 0.09 -10.52 19.26
C THR A 13 0.30 -9.50 18.15
N PHE A 14 1.01 -9.86 17.07
CA PHE A 14 1.17 -8.96 15.93
C PHE A 14 -0.13 -8.71 15.18
N ARG A 15 -0.97 -9.74 14.97
CA ARG A 15 -2.30 -9.55 14.35
C ARG A 15 -3.25 -8.69 15.19
N GLU A 16 -3.22 -8.84 16.52
CA GLU A 16 -4.05 -8.03 17.43
C GLU A 16 -3.63 -6.56 17.43
N TYR A 17 -2.33 -6.29 17.23
CA TYR A 17 -1.80 -4.94 17.16
C TYR A 17 -1.99 -4.31 15.76
N ASP A 18 -1.43 -4.93 14.72
CA ASP A 18 -1.47 -4.44 13.34
C ASP A 18 -1.18 -5.56 12.33
N GLU A 19 -2.19 -5.93 11.53
CA GLU A 19 -2.08 -6.96 10.50
C GLU A 19 -1.08 -6.62 9.37
N SER A 20 -0.79 -5.34 9.15
CA SER A 20 0.14 -4.90 8.11
C SER A 20 1.60 -5.25 8.43
N LEU A 21 1.92 -5.51 9.70
CA LEU A 21 3.25 -6.00 10.12
C LEU A 21 3.57 -7.39 9.56
N LEU A 22 2.55 -8.22 9.30
CA LEU A 22 2.72 -9.58 8.78
C LEU A 22 2.39 -9.67 7.28
N SER A 23 1.33 -9.00 6.83
CA SER A 23 0.84 -9.07 5.44
C SER A 23 1.50 -8.05 4.50
N GLY A 24 2.11 -7.00 5.07
CA GLY A 24 2.62 -5.85 4.32
C GLY A 24 1.51 -4.93 3.79
N ASP A 25 1.90 -3.93 3.01
CA ASP A 25 0.96 -3.01 2.36
C ASP A 25 0.68 -3.44 0.91
N SER A 26 -0.59 -3.71 0.61
CA SER A 26 -1.05 -4.09 -0.73
C SER A 26 -1.15 -2.90 -1.70
N ARG A 27 -1.15 -1.67 -1.19
CA ARG A 27 -1.32 -0.45 -2.02
C ARG A 27 -0.15 -0.29 -2.99
N ARG A 28 -0.48 0.03 -4.24
CA ARG A 28 0.50 0.29 -5.30
C ARG A 28 0.14 1.57 -6.03
N THR A 29 1.16 2.26 -6.52
CA THR A 29 0.98 3.48 -7.31
C THR A 29 0.34 3.13 -8.66
N GLU A 30 -0.73 3.85 -9.01
CA GLU A 30 -1.40 3.68 -10.30
C GLU A 30 -0.48 4.08 -11.47
N PRO A 31 -0.57 3.38 -12.61
CA PRO A 31 0.20 3.72 -13.80
C PRO A 31 -0.19 5.10 -14.35
N LYS A 32 0.73 5.73 -15.08
CA LYS A 32 0.48 7.04 -15.68
C LYS A 32 -0.38 6.95 -16.93
N HIS A 33 -1.51 7.66 -16.93
CA HIS A 33 -2.29 7.90 -18.15
C HIS A 33 -1.86 9.21 -18.86
N PHE A 34 -2.12 9.30 -20.17
CA PHE A 34 -1.73 10.46 -20.98
C PHE A 34 -2.47 11.75 -20.55
N GLY A 35 -1.97 12.91 -20.95
CA GLY A 35 -2.71 14.18 -20.81
C GLY A 35 -2.52 14.93 -19.48
N GLY A 36 -1.64 14.48 -18.59
CA GLY A 36 -1.21 15.24 -17.42
C GLY A 36 0.03 14.69 -16.72
N LYS A 37 0.41 15.32 -15.59
CA LYS A 37 1.65 14.99 -14.86
C LYS A 37 1.53 13.73 -13.99
N LYS A 38 0.36 13.46 -13.41
CA LYS A 38 0.08 12.35 -12.47
C LYS A 38 -0.90 11.36 -13.11
N ALA A 39 -1.03 10.16 -12.52
CA ALA A 39 -1.89 9.07 -13.01
C ALA A 39 -3.29 9.53 -13.45
N ARG A 40 -3.95 10.36 -12.64
CA ARG A 40 -5.31 10.87 -12.91
C ARG A 40 -5.37 12.34 -13.34
N ALA A 41 -4.24 13.06 -13.31
CA ALA A 41 -4.25 14.49 -13.60
C ALA A 41 -4.43 14.74 -15.10
N ARG A 42 -5.20 15.78 -15.45
CA ARG A 42 -5.37 16.27 -16.83
C ARG A 42 -5.00 17.74 -16.91
N ARG A 43 -4.56 18.20 -18.09
CA ARG A 43 -4.34 19.63 -18.35
C ARG A 43 -5.69 20.35 -18.34
N GLN A 44 -5.74 21.50 -17.66
CA GLN A 44 -6.91 22.38 -17.71
C GLN A 44 -7.12 22.86 -19.14
N LYS A 45 -8.38 22.83 -19.59
CA LYS A 45 -8.79 23.42 -20.86
C LYS A 45 -9.07 24.90 -20.65
N SER A 46 -8.62 25.74 -21.56
CA SER A 46 -8.81 27.20 -21.54
C SER A 46 -9.84 27.61 -22.60
N PHE A 47 -11.02 26.98 -22.57
CA PHE A 47 -12.10 27.39 -23.46
C PHE A 47 -12.72 28.72 -23.00
N ARG A 48 -13.40 29.41 -23.94
CA ARG A 48 -14.16 30.64 -23.68
C ARG A 48 -15.47 30.33 -23.00
#